data_AF-A0AAD7H1V4-F1
#
_entry.id   AF-A0AAD7H1V4-F1
#
_cell.length_a   1.000
_cell.length_b   1.000
_cell.length_c   1.000
_cell.angle_alpha   90.00
_cell.angle_beta   90.00
_cell.angle_gamma   90.00
#
_symmetry.space_group_name_H-M   'P 1'
#
loop_
_entity.id
_entity.type
_entity.pdbx_description
1 polymer ?
#
loop_
_entity_poly.entity_id
_entity_poly.type
_entity_poly.pdbx_seq_one_letter_code
_entity_poly.pdbx_strand_id
1 'polypeptide(L)'
;EWDRWPDGHFERDFSWQEFHVSGELAVNWACEPLGGSKRGSDTAAEWPNGKRTGRRCRGIIRCTNTVCSIIVRPQTRMKGIQKQLIEFCRCGGKLVHVDCGIVSYLYSFAEGFTRIVEDYPTVGPLSLLVGRPGLHGPEASVAEISSVLFNKDRIKSERRAVKHRGNLPTSEVAEFAQFEKDFPGFVIFSQFGAVTVIVMQTPFMVSQLVKNHVILRDAVNGIVSDGAHGYFMERTALLLMSSSYCVDLDCWVPGIMSYANGATQEHFFLHFISLFESMAQYAEKQGKKLTDAAFKNLPQVVDFSEAERSGFVEAFVVFWRRRKDPRTDEELTKAAGSMLKGCQEHYRAQVNRIKKISAVVHP
;
A
#
# COMPACT_ATOMS: atom_id res chain seq x y z
N GLU A 1 0.68 -8.95 -9.18
CA GLU A 1 -0.51 -8.11 -8.96
C GLU A 1 -1.56 -8.41 -10.02
N TRP A 2 -2.87 -8.21 -9.77
CA TRP A 2 -3.92 -8.36 -10.78
C TRP A 2 -4.26 -6.97 -11.34
N ASP A 3 -3.74 -6.67 -12.54
CA ASP A 3 -3.85 -5.35 -13.19
C ASP A 3 -5.24 -5.07 -13.80
N ARG A 4 -6.15 -6.06 -13.73
CA ARG A 4 -7.52 -6.03 -14.27
C ARG A 4 -7.59 -5.96 -15.80
N TRP A 5 -6.48 -6.09 -16.50
CA TRP A 5 -6.39 -6.07 -17.97
C TRP A 5 -5.76 -7.36 -18.49
N PRO A 6 -6.38 -8.53 -18.24
CA PRO A 6 -5.87 -9.77 -18.81
C PRO A 6 -5.87 -9.69 -20.34
N ASP A 7 -4.71 -9.87 -20.95
CA ASP A 7 -4.52 -9.85 -22.40
C ASP A 7 -3.65 -11.04 -22.83
N GLY A 8 -3.96 -11.59 -24.01
CA GLY A 8 -3.38 -12.83 -24.51
C GLY A 8 -3.89 -14.11 -23.82
N HIS A 9 -3.27 -15.24 -24.18
CA HIS A 9 -3.53 -16.53 -23.55
C HIS A 9 -2.76 -16.64 -22.23
N PHE A 10 -3.48 -16.72 -21.12
CA PHE A 10 -2.87 -16.97 -19.81
C PHE A 10 -3.75 -17.90 -18.97
N GLU A 11 -3.10 -18.72 -18.15
CA GLU A 11 -3.71 -19.59 -17.16
C GLU A 11 -3.01 -19.34 -15.83
N ARG A 12 -3.78 -19.16 -14.75
CA ARG A 12 -3.24 -18.84 -13.44
C ARG A 12 -4.17 -19.31 -12.34
N ASP A 13 -3.61 -20.00 -11.37
CA ASP A 13 -4.29 -20.30 -10.12
C ASP A 13 -4.26 -19.08 -9.20
N PHE A 14 -5.41 -18.83 -8.56
CA PHE A 14 -5.59 -17.79 -7.56
C PHE A 14 -6.05 -18.43 -6.27
N SER A 15 -5.45 -18.03 -5.16
CA SER A 15 -6.02 -18.37 -3.86
C SER A 15 -7.33 -17.63 -3.60
N TRP A 16 -8.11 -18.12 -2.63
CA TRP A 16 -9.34 -17.47 -2.22
C TRP A 16 -9.13 -16.02 -1.74
N GLN A 17 -8.02 -15.75 -1.04
CA GLN A 17 -7.69 -14.42 -0.57
C GLN A 17 -7.28 -13.47 -1.72
N GLU A 18 -6.48 -13.94 -2.67
CA GLU A 18 -6.15 -13.17 -3.88
C GLU A 18 -7.40 -12.89 -4.74
N PHE A 19 -8.32 -13.85 -4.80
CA PHE A 19 -9.61 -13.67 -5.43
C PHE A 19 -10.39 -12.52 -4.78
N HIS A 20 -10.47 -12.45 -3.44
CA HIS A 20 -11.14 -11.34 -2.76
C HIS A 20 -10.42 -10.00 -2.89
N VAL A 21 -9.09 -9.96 -2.70
CA VAL A 21 -8.28 -8.73 -2.79
C VAL A 21 -8.31 -8.15 -4.21
N SER A 22 -8.39 -8.99 -5.24
CA SER A 22 -8.52 -8.55 -6.64
C SER A 22 -9.93 -8.06 -7.01
N GLY A 23 -10.88 -8.08 -6.07
CA GLY A 23 -12.29 -7.78 -6.33
C GLY A 23 -12.94 -8.88 -7.17
N GLU A 24 -12.76 -10.13 -6.78
CA GLU A 24 -13.30 -11.32 -7.47
C GLU A 24 -12.81 -11.46 -8.92
N LEU A 25 -11.52 -11.15 -9.11
CA LEU A 25 -10.87 -11.07 -10.42
C LEU A 25 -11.68 -10.18 -11.37
N ALA A 26 -12.07 -8.99 -10.89
CA ALA A 26 -12.73 -8.00 -11.72
C ALA A 26 -11.85 -7.64 -12.92
N VAL A 27 -12.46 -7.66 -14.11
CA VAL A 27 -11.79 -7.29 -15.36
C VAL A 27 -12.33 -5.98 -15.87
N ASN A 28 -11.43 -5.16 -16.37
CA ASN A 28 -11.78 -3.91 -17.03
C ASN A 28 -12.23 -4.15 -18.47
N TRP A 29 -12.16 -5.35 -19.03
CA TRP A 29 -12.83 -5.66 -20.31
C TRP A 29 -14.36 -5.66 -20.17
N ALA A 30 -15.07 -5.26 -21.23
CA ALA A 30 -16.52 -5.32 -21.26
C ALA A 30 -16.97 -6.77 -21.46
N CYS A 31 -17.34 -7.45 -20.38
CA CYS A 31 -17.65 -8.88 -20.41
C CYS A 31 -19.12 -9.18 -20.11
N GLU A 32 -19.67 -10.16 -20.84
CA GLU A 32 -20.96 -10.76 -20.53
C GLU A 32 -20.76 -12.04 -19.68
N PRO A 33 -21.48 -12.19 -18.55
CA PRO A 33 -21.45 -13.45 -17.82
C PRO A 33 -22.18 -14.55 -18.60
N LEU A 34 -21.52 -15.69 -18.79
CA LEU A 34 -22.09 -16.88 -19.45
C LEU A 34 -22.81 -17.82 -18.47
N GLY A 35 -22.80 -17.48 -17.18
CA GLY A 35 -23.33 -18.32 -16.10
C GLY A 35 -22.35 -19.40 -15.64
N GLY A 36 -22.75 -20.10 -14.57
CA GLY A 36 -22.02 -21.23 -14.02
C GLY A 36 -22.41 -22.56 -14.66
N SER A 37 -21.44 -23.45 -14.82
CA SER A 37 -21.69 -24.83 -15.22
C SER A 37 -22.59 -25.54 -14.21
N LYS A 38 -23.56 -26.32 -14.70
CA LYS A 38 -24.36 -27.24 -13.88
C LYS A 38 -23.54 -28.46 -13.41
N ARG A 39 -22.39 -28.72 -14.04
CA ARG A 39 -21.43 -29.78 -13.69
C ARG A 39 -20.21 -29.18 -13.00
N GLY A 40 -19.61 -29.95 -12.10
CA GLY A 40 -18.47 -29.55 -11.27
C GLY A 40 -18.87 -29.06 -9.87
N SER A 41 -17.97 -29.22 -8.90
CA SER A 41 -18.19 -28.90 -7.49
C SER A 41 -17.16 -27.90 -6.99
N ASP A 42 -17.57 -26.97 -6.12
CA ASP A 42 -16.64 -26.11 -5.38
C ASP A 42 -15.75 -26.93 -4.42
N THR A 43 -16.15 -28.17 -4.11
CA THR A 43 -15.40 -29.11 -3.26
C THR A 43 -14.54 -30.11 -4.04
N ALA A 44 -14.40 -29.96 -5.36
CA ALA A 44 -13.60 -30.89 -6.15
C ALA A 44 -12.11 -30.83 -5.77
N ALA A 45 -11.41 -31.97 -5.82
CA ALA A 45 -9.99 -32.02 -5.52
C ALA A 45 -9.12 -31.38 -6.62
N GLU A 46 -9.53 -31.54 -7.88
CA GLU A 46 -8.82 -31.04 -9.06
C GLU A 46 -9.65 -29.98 -9.80
N TRP A 47 -9.01 -28.98 -10.40
CA TRP A 47 -9.71 -27.89 -11.11
C TRP A 47 -10.58 -28.34 -12.30
N PRO A 48 -10.28 -29.40 -13.08
CA PRO A 48 -11.14 -29.81 -14.18
C PRO A 48 -12.54 -30.23 -13.71
N ASN A 49 -12.62 -30.72 -12.46
CA ASN A 49 -13.84 -31.13 -11.78
C ASN A 49 -14.46 -29.99 -10.94
N GLY A 50 -13.80 -28.84 -10.90
CA GLY A 50 -14.22 -27.64 -10.19
C GLY A 50 -15.47 -26.98 -10.77
N LYS A 51 -16.09 -26.11 -9.96
CA LYS A 51 -17.21 -25.28 -10.42
C LYS A 51 -16.72 -24.26 -11.44
N ARG A 52 -17.14 -24.39 -12.69
CA ARG A 52 -16.75 -23.49 -13.78
C ARG A 52 -17.72 -22.33 -13.95
N THR A 53 -17.22 -21.11 -14.02
CA THR A 53 -17.95 -19.93 -14.50
C THR A 53 -17.24 -19.32 -15.72
N GLY A 54 -18.00 -18.71 -16.64
CA GLY A 54 -17.46 -18.14 -17.87
C GLY A 54 -17.83 -16.67 -18.07
N ARG A 55 -16.95 -15.90 -18.71
CA ARG A 55 -17.18 -14.51 -19.10
C ARG A 55 -16.76 -14.33 -20.57
N ARG A 56 -17.63 -13.79 -21.42
CA ARG A 56 -17.32 -13.50 -22.83
C ARG A 56 -16.98 -12.04 -23.01
N CYS A 57 -15.82 -11.74 -23.59
CA CYS A 57 -15.44 -10.38 -23.98
C CYS A 57 -16.31 -9.91 -25.15
N ARG A 58 -16.92 -8.73 -24.99
CA ARG A 58 -17.72 -8.06 -26.03
C ARG A 58 -16.88 -7.15 -26.92
N GLY A 59 -15.56 -7.16 -26.80
CA GLY A 59 -14.67 -6.32 -27.61
C GLY A 59 -14.91 -4.83 -27.39
N ILE A 60 -14.97 -4.07 -28.49
CA ILE A 60 -15.06 -2.60 -28.46
C ILE A 60 -16.08 -2.07 -29.46
N ILE A 61 -16.57 -0.86 -29.23
CA ILE A 61 -17.28 -0.08 -30.24
C ILE A 61 -16.33 1.03 -30.72
N ARG A 62 -16.14 1.15 -32.03
CA ARG A 62 -15.28 2.19 -32.63
C ARG A 62 -16.04 3.05 -33.62
N CYS A 63 -15.52 4.24 -33.88
CA CYS A 63 -16.01 5.06 -34.97
C CYS A 63 -15.62 4.47 -36.33
N THR A 64 -16.50 4.62 -37.32
CA THR A 64 -16.24 4.28 -38.72
C THR A 64 -15.32 5.30 -39.41
N ASN A 65 -15.19 6.51 -38.85
CA ASN A 65 -14.24 7.50 -39.32
C ASN A 65 -12.81 7.08 -38.93
N THR A 66 -11.96 6.80 -39.93
CA THR A 66 -10.60 6.26 -39.75
C THR A 66 -9.64 7.23 -39.06
N VAL A 67 -9.92 8.54 -39.08
CA VAL A 67 -9.13 9.54 -38.34
C VAL A 67 -9.66 9.79 -36.93
N CYS A 68 -10.79 9.19 -36.55
CA CYS A 68 -11.36 9.33 -35.20
C CYS A 68 -10.91 8.19 -34.28
N SER A 69 -10.17 8.52 -33.22
CA SER A 69 -9.64 7.57 -32.24
C SER A 69 -10.59 7.22 -31.08
N ILE A 70 -11.86 7.62 -31.16
CA ILE A 70 -12.84 7.38 -30.10
C ILE A 70 -13.18 5.88 -30.04
N ILE A 71 -12.89 5.27 -28.90
CA ILE A 71 -13.29 3.92 -28.53
C ILE A 71 -14.33 4.00 -27.41
N VAL A 72 -15.44 3.31 -27.59
CA VAL A 72 -16.55 3.24 -26.65
C VAL A 72 -16.61 1.84 -26.05
N ARG A 73 -16.74 1.78 -24.72
CA ARG A 73 -16.97 0.53 -24.00
C ARG A 73 -18.36 -0.03 -24.36
N PRO A 74 -18.47 -1.26 -24.90
CA PRO A 74 -19.76 -1.89 -25.12
C PRO A 74 -20.50 -2.15 -23.80
N GLN A 75 -21.82 -2.05 -23.82
CA GLN A 75 -22.64 -2.62 -22.75
C GLN A 75 -22.53 -4.14 -22.74
N THR A 76 -22.79 -4.76 -21.58
CA THR A 76 -22.57 -6.21 -21.39
C THR A 76 -23.58 -7.08 -22.13
N ARG A 77 -24.78 -6.58 -22.42
CA ARG A 77 -25.85 -7.29 -23.14
C ARG A 77 -26.03 -6.75 -24.56
N MET A 78 -26.31 -7.63 -25.52
CA MET A 78 -26.51 -7.25 -26.93
C MET A 78 -27.57 -6.18 -27.17
N LYS A 79 -28.70 -6.21 -26.44
CA LYS A 79 -29.72 -5.16 -26.52
C LYS A 79 -29.18 -3.78 -26.16
N GLY A 80 -28.24 -3.73 -25.22
CA GLY A 80 -27.55 -2.51 -24.81
C GLY A 80 -26.59 -2.01 -25.89
N ILE A 81 -25.82 -2.92 -26.48
CA ILE A 81 -24.91 -2.61 -27.58
C ILE A 81 -25.69 -2.06 -28.79
N GLN A 82 -26.81 -2.68 -29.16
CA GLN A 82 -27.66 -2.20 -30.24
C GLN A 82 -28.12 -0.76 -30.02
N LYS A 83 -28.49 -0.38 -28.79
CA LYS A 83 -28.81 1.02 -28.46
C LYS A 83 -27.60 1.94 -28.66
N GLN A 84 -26.41 1.51 -28.26
CA GLN A 84 -25.18 2.30 -28.47
C GLN A 84 -24.84 2.48 -29.95
N LEU A 85 -25.18 1.52 -30.81
CA LEU A 85 -24.90 1.59 -32.25
C LEU A 85 -25.87 2.50 -33.03
N ILE A 86 -27.02 2.86 -32.45
CA ILE A 86 -27.95 3.83 -33.02
C ILE A 86 -27.41 5.25 -32.86
N GLU A 87 -26.61 5.49 -31.82
CA GLU A 87 -26.02 6.79 -31.53
C GLU A 87 -24.86 7.12 -32.49
N PHE A 88 -24.65 8.42 -32.69
CA PHE A 88 -23.51 8.92 -33.44
C PHE A 88 -22.30 9.12 -32.54
N CYS A 89 -21.11 8.92 -33.11
CA CYS A 89 -19.87 9.34 -32.48
C CYS A 89 -19.85 10.88 -32.31
N ARG A 90 -19.06 11.39 -31.37
CA ARG A 90 -18.90 12.85 -31.17
C ARG A 90 -18.40 13.59 -32.42
N CYS A 91 -17.68 12.90 -33.32
CA CYS A 91 -17.24 13.45 -34.59
C CYS A 91 -18.31 13.40 -35.70
N GLY A 92 -19.53 12.94 -35.39
CA GLY A 92 -20.62 12.72 -36.35
C GLY A 92 -20.56 11.39 -37.11
N GLY A 93 -19.48 10.62 -36.97
CA GLY A 93 -19.34 9.30 -37.62
C GLY A 93 -20.22 8.22 -37.00
N LYS A 94 -20.59 7.19 -37.77
CA LYS A 94 -21.34 6.04 -37.26
C LYS A 94 -20.46 5.16 -36.36
N LEU A 95 -21.08 4.53 -35.38
CA LEU A 95 -20.44 3.56 -34.50
C LEU A 95 -20.59 2.14 -35.04
N VAL A 96 -19.53 1.34 -34.93
CA VAL A 96 -19.53 -0.08 -35.30
C VAL A 96 -18.99 -0.92 -34.15
N HIS A 97 -19.65 -2.04 -33.87
CA HIS A 97 -19.22 -3.00 -32.88
C HIS A 97 -18.20 -3.96 -33.50
N VAL A 98 -17.04 -4.05 -32.86
CA VAL A 98 -16.00 -5.04 -33.16
C VAL A 98 -16.05 -6.07 -32.05
N ASP A 99 -16.69 -7.21 -32.33
CA ASP A 99 -16.79 -8.30 -31.38
C ASP A 99 -15.43 -8.99 -31.20
N CYS A 100 -15.07 -9.27 -29.95
CA CYS A 100 -13.85 -9.98 -29.61
C CYS A 100 -14.09 -11.49 -29.61
N GLY A 101 -15.23 -11.95 -29.09
CA GLY A 101 -15.60 -13.37 -29.07
C GLY A 101 -14.81 -14.24 -28.08
N ILE A 102 -13.73 -13.75 -27.48
CA ILE A 102 -12.92 -14.49 -26.51
C ILE A 102 -13.73 -14.79 -25.24
N VAL A 103 -13.58 -16.00 -24.71
CA VAL A 103 -14.20 -16.44 -23.46
C VAL A 103 -13.11 -16.76 -22.45
N SER A 104 -13.22 -16.19 -21.25
CA SER A 104 -12.43 -16.60 -20.10
C SER A 104 -13.24 -17.52 -19.18
N TYR A 105 -12.57 -18.49 -18.57
CA TYR A 105 -13.16 -19.42 -17.61
C TYR A 105 -12.46 -19.28 -16.26
N LEU A 106 -13.24 -19.38 -15.20
CA LEU A 106 -12.79 -19.45 -13.82
C LEU A 106 -13.29 -20.75 -13.22
N TYR A 107 -12.41 -21.49 -12.56
CA TYR A 107 -12.72 -22.75 -11.89
C TYR A 107 -12.52 -22.59 -10.38
N SER A 108 -13.52 -22.98 -9.58
CA SER A 108 -13.44 -23.04 -8.11
C SER A 108 -13.40 -24.50 -7.65
N PHE A 109 -12.44 -24.86 -6.78
CA PHE A 109 -12.21 -26.23 -6.31
C PHE A 109 -11.51 -26.21 -4.92
N ALA A 110 -11.58 -27.31 -4.15
CA ALA A 110 -11.20 -27.35 -2.73
C ALA A 110 -9.77 -27.80 -2.42
N GLU A 111 -9.18 -28.72 -3.17
CA GLU A 111 -7.85 -29.28 -2.83
C GLU A 111 -6.74 -28.72 -3.70
N GLY A 112 -6.62 -27.40 -3.69
CA GLY A 112 -5.52 -26.72 -4.36
C GLY A 112 -4.15 -27.03 -3.74
N PHE A 113 -3.12 -26.78 -4.53
CA PHE A 113 -1.69 -26.79 -4.17
C PHE A 113 -1.37 -26.34 -2.73
N THR A 114 -2.12 -25.36 -2.21
CA THR A 114 -2.07 -24.88 -0.83
C THR A 114 -2.14 -26.00 0.22
N ARG A 115 -3.15 -26.87 0.14
CA ARG A 115 -3.35 -27.94 1.14
C ARG A 115 -2.20 -28.95 1.13
N ILE A 116 -1.69 -29.29 -0.05
CA ILE A 116 -0.53 -30.18 -0.20
C ILE A 116 0.73 -29.59 0.44
N VAL A 117 0.92 -28.28 0.34
CA VAL A 117 2.04 -27.59 0.98
C VAL A 117 1.85 -27.50 2.50
N GLU A 118 0.62 -27.38 2.98
CA GLU A 118 0.28 -27.35 4.41
C GLU A 118 0.43 -28.72 5.08
N ASP A 119 -0.05 -29.79 4.44
CA ASP A 119 0.05 -31.17 4.93
C ASP A 119 1.51 -31.68 4.90
N TYR A 120 2.34 -31.14 3.99
CA TYR A 120 3.73 -31.57 3.77
C TYR A 120 4.72 -30.39 3.65
N PRO A 121 4.90 -29.60 4.72
CA PRO A 121 5.60 -28.31 4.66
C PRO A 121 7.11 -28.44 4.39
N THR A 122 7.71 -29.58 4.71
CA THR A 122 9.14 -29.84 4.55
C THR A 122 9.52 -30.26 3.12
N VAL A 123 8.56 -30.71 2.31
CA VAL A 123 8.81 -31.22 0.96
C VAL A 123 9.26 -30.09 0.03
N GLY A 124 10.34 -30.35 -0.72
CA GLY A 124 10.93 -29.39 -1.65
C GLY A 124 10.18 -29.27 -2.98
N PRO A 125 10.34 -28.15 -3.72
CA PRO A 125 9.65 -27.93 -5.01
C PRO A 125 9.87 -29.03 -6.05
N LEU A 126 11.07 -29.62 -6.09
CA LEU A 126 11.37 -30.72 -6.99
C LEU A 126 10.60 -31.98 -6.62
N SER A 127 10.53 -32.31 -5.33
CA SER A 127 9.79 -33.47 -4.81
C SER A 127 8.26 -33.30 -4.94
N LEU A 128 7.76 -32.07 -4.93
CA LEU A 128 6.36 -31.79 -5.27
C LEU A 128 6.09 -32.01 -6.77
N LEU A 129 7.04 -31.63 -7.64
CA LEU A 129 6.92 -31.78 -9.10
C LEU A 129 7.00 -33.24 -9.57
N VAL A 130 7.85 -34.05 -8.97
CA VAL A 130 8.11 -35.45 -9.42
C VAL A 130 7.32 -36.49 -8.64
N GLY A 131 6.57 -36.08 -7.61
CA GLY A 131 5.90 -36.96 -6.68
C GLY A 131 6.71 -37.20 -5.40
N ARG A 132 6.03 -37.22 -4.26
CA ARG A 132 6.65 -37.39 -2.94
C ARG A 132 7.02 -38.85 -2.71
N PRO A 133 8.18 -39.19 -2.13
CA PRO A 133 8.50 -40.58 -1.80
C PRO A 133 7.51 -41.12 -0.76
N GLY A 134 6.70 -42.12 -1.11
CA GLY A 134 5.80 -42.83 -0.22
C GLY A 134 6.19 -44.30 -0.05
N LEU A 135 5.56 -44.98 0.93
CA LEU A 135 5.83 -46.38 1.28
C LEU A 135 5.60 -47.36 0.10
N HIS A 136 4.80 -46.95 -0.89
CA HIS A 136 4.39 -47.73 -2.05
C HIS A 136 4.87 -47.14 -3.40
N GLY A 137 5.80 -46.18 -3.36
CA GLY A 137 6.28 -45.46 -4.55
C GLY A 137 6.01 -43.96 -4.48
N PRO A 138 6.35 -43.19 -5.54
CA PRO A 138 6.08 -41.77 -5.59
C PRO A 138 4.57 -41.49 -5.57
N GLU A 139 4.13 -40.65 -4.63
CA GLU A 139 2.76 -40.14 -4.54
C GLU A 139 2.45 -39.13 -5.66
N ALA A 140 1.16 -38.79 -5.82
CA ALA A 140 0.65 -37.86 -6.82
C ALA A 140 1.45 -36.55 -6.88
N SER A 141 1.79 -36.13 -8.11
CA SER A 141 2.53 -34.91 -8.37
C SER A 141 1.63 -33.69 -8.31
N VAL A 142 2.14 -32.55 -7.84
CA VAL A 142 1.39 -31.28 -7.93
C VAL A 142 1.18 -30.81 -9.37
N ALA A 143 1.94 -31.35 -10.33
CA ALA A 143 1.72 -31.08 -11.75
C ALA A 143 0.45 -31.75 -12.31
N GLU A 144 -0.09 -32.76 -11.63
CA GLU A 144 -1.40 -33.35 -11.96
C GLU A 144 -2.55 -32.42 -11.57
N ILE A 145 -2.31 -31.52 -10.61
CA ILE A 145 -3.28 -30.52 -10.18
C ILE A 145 -3.47 -29.48 -11.27
N SER A 146 -2.38 -28.89 -11.80
CA SER A 146 -2.45 -27.81 -12.80
C SER A 146 -1.24 -27.82 -13.71
N SER A 147 -1.46 -27.56 -15.00
CA SER A 147 -0.41 -27.47 -16.02
C SER A 147 0.62 -26.38 -15.68
N VAL A 148 0.20 -25.34 -14.97
CA VAL A 148 1.06 -24.23 -14.51
C VAL A 148 2.11 -24.72 -13.50
N LEU A 149 1.85 -25.84 -12.81
CA LEU A 149 2.74 -26.44 -11.83
C LEU A 149 3.79 -27.39 -12.43
N PHE A 150 3.84 -27.58 -13.76
CA PHE A 150 5.00 -28.24 -14.40
C PHE A 150 6.31 -27.45 -14.22
N ASN A 151 6.22 -26.16 -13.92
CA ASN A 151 7.38 -25.31 -13.70
C ASN A 151 7.83 -25.37 -12.22
N LYS A 152 9.03 -25.89 -11.97
CA LYS A 152 9.64 -25.98 -10.63
C LYS A 152 9.79 -24.62 -9.94
N ASP A 153 10.13 -23.56 -10.67
CA ASP A 153 10.26 -22.22 -10.09
C ASP A 153 8.90 -21.62 -9.74
N ARG A 154 7.87 -21.97 -10.52
CA ARG A 154 6.48 -21.63 -10.19
C ARG A 154 6.04 -22.34 -8.90
N ILE A 155 6.31 -23.64 -8.76
CA ILE A 155 6.07 -24.39 -7.51
C ILE A 155 6.81 -23.73 -6.33
N LYS A 156 8.07 -23.32 -6.52
CA LYS A 156 8.87 -22.65 -5.48
C LYS A 156 8.24 -21.33 -5.05
N SER A 157 7.75 -20.53 -6.00
CA SER A 157 7.06 -19.25 -5.74
C SER A 157 5.75 -19.47 -4.98
N GLU A 158 4.89 -20.36 -5.47
CA GLU A 158 3.60 -20.67 -4.84
C GLU A 158 3.80 -21.26 -3.44
N ARG A 159 4.79 -22.14 -3.24
CA ARG A 159 5.11 -22.72 -1.92
C ARG A 159 5.54 -21.64 -0.92
N ARG A 160 6.30 -20.63 -1.36
CA ARG A 160 6.66 -19.49 -0.50
C ARG A 160 5.41 -18.72 -0.11
N ALA A 161 4.52 -18.44 -1.06
CA ALA A 161 3.28 -17.73 -0.79
C ALA A 161 2.40 -18.47 0.25
N VAL A 162 2.29 -19.80 0.16
CA VAL A 162 1.55 -20.62 1.13
C VAL A 162 2.23 -20.63 2.51
N LYS A 163 3.57 -20.77 2.57
CA LYS A 163 4.30 -20.70 3.85
C LYS A 163 4.20 -19.34 4.53
N HIS A 164 4.16 -18.26 3.76
CA HIS A 164 3.88 -16.92 4.29
C HIS A 164 2.44 -16.77 4.82
N ARG A 165 1.50 -17.65 4.44
CA ARG A 165 0.12 -17.67 4.95
C ARG A 165 -0.07 -18.55 6.19
N GLY A 166 0.65 -19.69 6.26
CA GLY A 166 0.57 -20.65 7.36
C GLY A 166 1.37 -20.24 8.61
N ASN A 167 2.35 -19.35 8.46
CA ASN A 167 2.79 -18.54 9.57
C ASN A 167 1.64 -17.58 9.89
N LEU A 168 0.85 -17.88 10.95
CA LEU A 168 0.38 -16.80 11.83
C LEU A 168 1.56 -15.82 11.96
N PRO A 169 1.35 -14.50 11.89
CA PRO A 169 2.45 -13.58 12.05
C PRO A 169 3.22 -14.03 13.28
N THR A 170 4.45 -14.52 13.06
CA THR A 170 5.50 -14.39 14.06
C THR A 170 5.28 -13.00 14.59
N SER A 171 4.90 -12.87 15.88
CA SER A 171 4.28 -11.64 16.38
C SER A 171 5.02 -10.45 15.78
N GLU A 172 4.34 -9.41 15.29
CA GLU A 172 5.03 -8.29 14.63
C GLU A 172 6.25 -7.82 15.45
N VAL A 173 6.15 -7.96 16.77
CA VAL A 173 7.23 -7.84 17.75
C VAL A 173 8.45 -8.76 17.52
N ALA A 174 8.27 -10.06 17.28
CA ALA A 174 9.35 -10.99 16.92
C ALA A 174 10.01 -10.65 15.57
N GLU A 175 9.25 -10.18 14.58
CA GLU A 175 9.80 -9.69 13.32
C GLU A 175 10.58 -8.38 13.52
N PHE A 176 10.06 -7.45 14.32
CA PHE A 176 10.78 -6.24 14.73
C PHE A 176 12.02 -6.55 15.56
N ALA A 177 11.98 -7.55 16.44
CA ALA A 177 13.14 -7.99 17.23
C ALA A 177 14.23 -8.60 16.34
N GLN A 178 13.84 -9.40 15.33
CA GLN A 178 14.77 -9.92 14.33
C GLN A 178 15.32 -8.80 13.46
N PHE A 179 14.48 -7.85 13.05
CA PHE A 179 14.88 -6.67 12.29
C PHE A 179 15.85 -5.77 13.05
N GLU A 180 15.63 -5.53 14.34
CA GLU A 180 16.54 -4.79 15.21
C GLU A 180 17.89 -5.52 15.36
N LYS A 181 17.86 -6.85 15.44
CA LYS A 181 19.07 -7.67 15.48
C LYS A 181 19.87 -7.58 14.17
N ASP A 182 19.19 -7.58 13.02
CA ASP A 182 19.81 -7.50 11.70
C ASP A 182 20.31 -6.09 11.36
N PHE A 183 19.65 -5.06 11.91
CA PHE A 183 19.97 -3.63 11.71
C PHE A 183 20.15 -2.91 13.06
N PRO A 184 21.23 -3.22 13.80
CA PRO A 184 21.46 -2.64 15.11
C PRO A 184 21.57 -1.12 15.03
N GLY A 185 20.80 -0.43 15.87
CA GLY A 185 20.76 1.03 15.94
C GLY A 185 19.87 1.71 14.90
N PHE A 186 19.13 0.94 14.08
CA PHE A 186 18.14 1.51 13.17
C PHE A 186 16.83 1.89 13.86
N VAL A 187 16.38 1.09 14.85
CA VAL A 187 15.28 1.45 15.74
C VAL A 187 15.84 2.36 16.83
N ILE A 188 15.35 3.60 16.90
CA ILE A 188 15.84 4.62 17.85
C ILE A 188 14.88 4.86 19.02
N PHE A 189 13.63 4.43 18.87
CA PHE A 189 12.63 4.44 19.93
C PHE A 189 11.56 3.37 19.65
N SER A 190 11.05 2.74 20.71
CA SER A 190 9.92 1.81 20.62
C SER A 190 9.04 1.91 21.87
N GLN A 191 7.74 1.99 21.67
CA GLN A 191 6.71 1.84 22.71
C GLN A 191 5.69 0.81 22.24
N PHE A 192 5.28 -0.07 23.13
CA PHE A 192 4.25 -1.08 22.90
C PHE A 192 3.11 -0.92 23.92
N GLY A 193 1.87 -1.13 23.49
CA GLY A 193 0.68 -1.02 24.31
C GLY A 193 -0.53 -0.57 23.52
N ALA A 194 -1.46 0.13 24.18
CA ALA A 194 -2.62 0.72 23.51
C ALA A 194 -2.18 1.68 22.38
N VAL A 195 -1.16 2.49 22.65
CA VAL A 195 -0.42 3.29 21.66
C VAL A 195 0.92 2.62 21.42
N THR A 196 1.09 2.08 20.22
CA THR A 196 2.31 1.41 19.76
C THR A 196 2.97 2.24 18.68
N VAL A 197 4.21 2.68 18.94
CA VAL A 197 5.01 3.47 18.01
C VAL A 197 6.43 2.93 17.98
N ILE A 198 6.94 2.64 16.79
CA ILE A 198 8.33 2.21 16.55
C ILE A 198 8.95 3.22 15.62
N VAL A 199 9.99 3.91 16.08
CA VAL A 199 10.66 4.97 15.34
C VAL A 199 12.01 4.47 14.82
N MET A 200 12.23 4.70 13.54
CA MET A 200 13.36 4.19 12.78
C MET A 200 14.11 5.33 12.11
N GLN A 201 15.44 5.28 12.15
CA GLN A 201 16.31 6.30 11.59
C GLN A 201 17.71 5.74 11.28
N THR A 202 18.28 6.11 10.14
CA THR A 202 19.71 5.87 9.83
C THR A 202 20.56 7.10 10.17
N PRO A 203 21.90 6.94 10.30
CA PRO A 203 22.81 8.08 10.42
C PRO A 203 22.71 9.10 9.28
N PHE A 204 22.40 8.65 8.05
CA PHE A 204 22.16 9.54 6.93
C PHE A 204 20.88 10.35 7.13
N MET A 205 19.79 9.72 7.55
CA MET A 205 18.50 10.40 7.75
C MET A 205 18.62 11.55 8.76
N VAL A 206 19.28 11.33 9.90
CA VAL A 206 19.45 12.39 10.91
C VAL A 206 20.38 13.51 10.44
N SER A 207 21.39 13.22 9.61
CA SER A 207 22.27 14.26 9.07
C SER A 207 21.54 15.24 8.14
N GLN A 208 20.42 14.82 7.54
CA GLN A 208 19.59 15.68 6.70
C GLN A 208 18.64 16.58 7.51
N LEU A 209 18.43 16.29 8.80
CA LEU A 209 17.57 17.08 9.70
C LEU A 209 18.30 18.29 10.30
N VAL A 210 19.61 18.18 10.54
CA VAL A 210 20.44 19.26 11.12
C VAL A 210 21.41 19.79 10.07
N LYS A 211 20.96 20.75 9.27
CA LYS A 211 21.75 21.33 8.18
C LYS A 211 22.73 22.40 8.66
N ASN A 212 23.90 22.46 8.03
CA ASN A 212 24.96 23.44 8.34
C ASN A 212 24.78 24.77 7.60
N HIS A 213 23.94 24.80 6.57
CA HIS A 213 23.74 25.95 5.71
C HIS A 213 22.24 26.13 5.45
N VAL A 214 21.80 27.38 5.35
CA VAL A 214 20.46 27.72 4.89
C VAL A 214 20.48 27.62 3.37
N ILE A 215 19.55 26.83 2.80
CA ILE A 215 19.36 26.82 1.35
C ILE A 215 18.72 28.15 0.99
N LEU A 216 19.31 28.94 0.10
CA LEU A 216 18.82 30.28 -0.25
C LEU A 216 17.37 30.29 -0.81
N ARG A 217 16.82 29.13 -1.13
CA ARG A 217 15.41 28.94 -1.48
C ARG A 217 14.62 28.55 -0.21
N ASP A 218 13.96 29.53 0.39
CA ASP A 218 13.19 29.37 1.64
C ASP A 218 12.21 28.19 1.66
N ALA A 219 11.68 27.79 0.49
CA ALA A 219 10.69 26.72 0.37
C ALA A 219 11.20 25.32 0.72
N VAL A 220 12.52 25.07 0.67
CA VAL A 220 13.10 23.73 0.87
C VAL A 220 13.86 23.56 2.19
N ASN A 221 13.86 24.60 3.03
CA ASN A 221 14.51 24.55 4.34
C ASN A 221 13.66 23.85 5.41
N GLY A 222 12.37 23.60 5.15
CA GLY A 222 11.47 22.93 6.09
C GLY A 222 11.67 21.42 6.23
N ILE A 223 11.04 20.88 7.27
CA ILE A 223 10.74 19.46 7.37
C ILE A 223 9.24 19.30 7.04
N VAL A 224 8.90 18.25 6.32
CA VAL A 224 7.52 17.93 5.94
C VAL A 224 7.15 16.63 6.62
N SER A 225 6.14 16.68 7.47
CA SER A 225 5.61 15.52 8.20
C SER A 225 4.28 15.08 7.57
N ASP A 226 4.15 13.79 7.31
CA ASP A 226 2.95 13.21 6.71
C ASP A 226 2.70 11.77 7.22
N GLY A 227 1.43 11.37 7.26
CA GLY A 227 0.98 10.04 7.64
C GLY A 227 0.45 9.25 6.44
N ALA A 228 1.21 8.25 5.98
CA ALA A 228 0.78 7.39 4.89
C ALA A 228 -0.16 6.27 5.38
N HIS A 229 -1.43 6.37 5.01
CA HIS A 229 -2.43 5.33 5.23
C HIS A 229 -2.28 4.16 4.24
N GLY A 230 -2.53 2.94 4.70
CA GLY A 230 -2.54 1.74 3.84
C GLY A 230 -1.16 1.23 3.43
N TYR A 231 -0.09 1.78 4.01
CA TYR A 231 1.26 1.23 3.85
C TYR A 231 1.40 -0.13 4.55
N PHE A 232 0.81 -0.27 5.74
CA PHE A 232 0.77 -1.51 6.49
C PHE A 232 -0.52 -2.31 6.19
N MET A 233 -0.46 -3.63 6.40
CA MET A 233 -1.63 -4.50 6.22
C MET A 233 -2.74 -4.17 7.23
N GLU A 234 -2.36 -3.81 8.46
CA GLU A 234 -3.30 -3.35 9.48
C GLU A 234 -3.87 -1.99 9.08
N ARG A 235 -5.19 -1.87 9.04
CA ARG A 235 -5.86 -0.69 8.47
C ARG A 235 -5.78 0.53 9.37
N THR A 236 -5.61 0.33 10.67
CA THR A 236 -5.43 1.42 11.63
C THR A 236 -4.00 1.92 11.68
N ALA A 237 -3.05 1.13 11.18
CA ALA A 237 -1.65 1.49 11.23
C ALA A 237 -1.26 2.51 10.16
N LEU A 238 -0.32 3.38 10.52
CA LEU A 238 0.23 4.44 9.68
C LEU A 238 1.74 4.37 9.63
N LEU A 239 2.28 4.70 8.46
CA LEU A 239 3.67 5.09 8.32
C LEU A 239 3.76 6.61 8.48
N LEU A 240 4.25 7.06 9.63
CA LEU A 240 4.55 8.47 9.87
C LEU A 240 5.95 8.77 9.34
N MET A 241 6.11 9.85 8.58
CA MET A 241 7.39 10.22 8.00
C MET A 241 7.62 11.72 8.12
N SER A 242 8.76 12.12 8.68
CA SER A 242 9.23 13.51 8.59
C SER A 242 10.43 13.57 7.65
N SER A 243 10.31 14.32 6.56
CA SER A 243 11.27 14.38 5.45
C SER A 243 11.88 15.76 5.32
N SER A 244 13.12 15.84 4.83
CA SER A 244 13.79 17.10 4.50
C SER A 244 14.41 17.04 3.10
N TYR A 245 14.62 18.20 2.47
CA TYR A 245 15.22 18.23 1.13
C TYR A 245 16.74 17.98 1.18
N CYS A 246 17.23 16.99 0.45
CA CYS A 246 18.66 16.74 0.28
C CYS A 246 19.15 17.42 -1.00
N VAL A 247 20.08 18.37 -0.85
CA VAL A 247 20.64 19.11 -2.01
C VAL A 247 21.53 18.20 -2.86
N ASP A 248 22.30 17.33 -2.22
CA ASP A 248 23.22 16.44 -2.93
C ASP A 248 22.50 15.42 -3.82
N LEU A 249 21.30 15.00 -3.41
CA LEU A 249 20.46 14.05 -4.16
C LEU A 249 19.35 14.74 -4.98
N ASP A 250 19.23 16.06 -4.85
CA ASP A 250 18.18 16.89 -5.47
C ASP A 250 16.75 16.35 -5.25
N CYS A 251 16.47 15.81 -4.06
CA CYS A 251 15.18 15.21 -3.73
C CYS A 251 14.84 15.27 -2.23
N TRP A 252 13.55 15.06 -1.91
CA TRP A 252 13.11 14.90 -0.51
C TRP A 252 13.50 13.51 -0.01
N VAL A 253 14.16 13.47 1.14
CA VAL A 253 14.58 12.23 1.80
C VAL A 253 14.01 12.14 3.21
N PRO A 254 13.71 10.93 3.69
CA PRO A 254 13.17 10.77 5.02
C PRO A 254 14.25 11.13 6.05
N GLY A 255 13.88 11.95 7.03
CA GLY A 255 14.72 12.28 8.18
C GLY A 255 14.40 11.41 9.39
N ILE A 256 13.15 10.93 9.50
CA ILE A 256 12.72 9.92 10.47
C ILE A 256 11.49 9.19 9.92
N MET A 257 11.33 7.92 10.27
CA MET A 257 10.15 7.12 9.93
C MET A 257 9.58 6.47 11.18
N SER A 258 8.28 6.24 11.23
CA SER A 258 7.67 5.53 12.34
C SER A 258 6.52 4.67 11.90
N TYR A 259 6.49 3.44 12.42
CA TYR A 259 5.26 2.68 12.50
C TYR A 259 4.44 3.24 13.66
N ALA A 260 3.15 3.45 13.44
CA ALA A 260 2.17 3.80 14.47
C ALA A 260 0.92 2.93 14.28
N ASN A 261 0.37 2.32 15.33
CA ASN A 261 -0.85 1.50 15.22
C ASN A 261 -2.15 2.33 15.16
N GLY A 262 -2.05 3.65 15.09
CA GLY A 262 -3.15 4.61 15.05
C GLY A 262 -2.69 6.05 14.77
N ALA A 263 -3.65 6.98 14.74
CA ALA A 263 -3.45 8.40 14.40
C ALA A 263 -3.92 9.36 15.52
N THR A 264 -3.74 9.00 16.79
CA THR A 264 -4.09 9.88 17.92
C THR A 264 -2.98 10.90 18.19
N GLN A 265 -3.30 11.95 18.96
CA GLN A 265 -2.31 12.92 19.44
C GLN A 265 -1.07 12.24 20.06
N GLU A 266 -1.26 11.17 20.83
CA GLU A 266 -0.16 10.45 21.48
C GLU A 266 0.77 9.77 20.47
N HIS A 267 0.24 9.25 19.35
CA HIS A 267 1.07 8.66 18.30
C HIS A 267 1.98 9.71 17.66
N PHE A 268 1.41 10.88 17.32
CA PHE A 268 2.15 11.99 16.76
C PHE A 268 3.14 12.59 17.77
N PHE A 269 2.75 12.69 19.04
CA PHE A 269 3.65 13.10 20.13
C PHE A 269 4.90 12.23 20.17
N LEU A 270 4.76 10.89 20.14
CA LEU A 270 5.89 9.96 20.16
C LEU A 270 6.78 10.06 18.93
N HIS A 271 6.19 10.31 17.75
CA HIS A 271 6.95 10.59 16.53
C HIS A 271 7.78 11.87 16.66
N PHE A 272 7.15 12.98 17.06
CA PHE A 272 7.80 14.29 17.13
C PHE A 272 8.81 14.41 18.27
N ILE A 273 8.53 13.84 19.46
CA ILE A 273 9.52 13.85 20.54
C ILE A 273 10.77 13.07 20.14
N SER A 274 10.62 11.95 19.43
CA SER A 274 11.74 11.17 18.90
C SER A 274 12.51 11.95 17.82
N LEU A 275 11.80 12.68 16.95
CA LEU A 275 12.41 13.58 15.97
C LEU A 275 13.29 14.62 16.68
N PHE A 276 12.75 15.34 17.66
CA PHE A 276 13.47 16.39 18.38
C PHE A 276 14.68 15.86 19.15
N GLU A 277 14.52 14.75 19.86
CA GLU A 277 15.64 14.13 20.59
C GLU A 277 16.73 13.65 19.62
N SER A 278 16.38 13.06 18.48
CA SER A 278 17.38 12.64 17.48
C SER A 278 18.19 13.80 16.92
N MET A 279 17.52 14.91 16.61
CA MET A 279 18.15 16.14 16.12
C MET A 279 19.08 16.74 17.18
N ALA A 280 18.63 16.77 18.43
CA ALA A 280 19.40 17.30 19.53
C ALA A 280 20.68 16.49 19.77
N GLN A 281 20.55 15.15 19.87
CA GLN A 281 21.70 14.26 20.03
C GLN A 281 22.70 14.39 18.88
N TYR A 282 22.20 14.53 17.65
CA TYR A 282 23.08 14.74 16.50
C TYR A 282 23.77 16.11 16.56
N ALA A 283 23.05 17.19 16.86
CA ALA A 283 23.61 18.53 16.99
C ALA A 283 24.68 18.61 18.10
N GLU A 284 24.40 18.02 19.27
CA GLU A 284 25.32 17.94 20.40
C GLU A 284 26.61 17.20 20.03
N LYS A 285 26.51 16.07 19.29
CA LYS A 285 27.68 15.36 18.76
C LYS A 285 28.52 16.19 17.79
N GLN A 286 27.90 17.12 17.08
CA GLN A 286 28.59 18.08 16.19
C GLN A 286 29.08 19.33 16.93
N GLY A 287 28.97 19.38 18.27
CA GLY A 287 29.35 20.54 19.07
C GLY A 287 28.44 21.76 18.86
N LYS A 288 27.23 21.56 18.34
CA LYS A 288 26.27 22.63 18.03
C LYS A 288 25.25 22.77 19.14
N LYS A 289 25.01 24.02 19.55
CA LYS A 289 23.89 24.33 20.44
C LYS A 289 22.59 24.31 19.64
N LEU A 290 21.69 23.42 20.01
CA LEU A 290 20.33 23.44 19.48
C LEU A 290 19.63 24.71 19.98
N THR A 291 19.07 25.48 19.06
CA THR A 291 18.33 26.70 19.37
C THR A 291 16.97 26.60 18.72
N ASP A 292 16.01 27.38 19.22
CA ASP A 292 14.76 27.63 18.50
C ASP A 292 15.00 28.02 17.04
N ALA A 293 16.08 28.74 16.73
CA ALA A 293 16.43 29.12 15.36
C ALA A 293 16.76 27.91 14.48
N ALA A 294 17.39 26.87 15.05
CA ALA A 294 17.62 25.61 14.35
C ALA A 294 16.30 24.95 13.94
N PHE A 295 15.24 25.11 14.75
CA PHE A 295 13.90 24.64 14.43
C PHE A 295 13.05 25.66 13.62
N LYS A 296 13.23 26.97 13.80
CA LYS A 296 12.51 28.03 13.06
C LYS A 296 12.91 28.06 11.58
N ASN A 297 14.16 27.71 11.29
CA ASN A 297 14.63 27.51 9.92
C ASN A 297 14.18 26.17 9.32
N LEU A 298 13.52 25.32 10.11
CA LEU A 298 12.90 24.06 9.69
C LEU A 298 11.38 24.16 9.89
N PRO A 299 10.67 25.06 9.17
CA PRO A 299 9.22 25.13 9.28
C PRO A 299 8.65 23.73 9.08
N GLN A 300 7.87 23.29 10.06
CA GLN A 300 7.22 21.98 10.04
C GLN A 300 5.94 22.11 9.25
N VAL A 301 5.98 21.60 8.03
CA VAL A 301 4.80 21.50 7.18
C VAL A 301 4.09 20.22 7.60
N VAL A 302 3.04 20.39 8.39
CA VAL A 302 2.18 19.30 8.85
C VAL A 302 0.92 19.23 7.99
N ASP A 303 0.23 18.10 8.04
CA ASP A 303 -1.14 18.03 7.57
C ASP A 303 -2.07 18.86 8.48
N PHE A 304 -3.30 19.11 8.02
CA PHE A 304 -4.25 19.92 8.79
C PHE A 304 -4.94 19.15 9.92
N SER A 305 -4.48 17.94 10.27
CA SER A 305 -5.11 17.17 11.34
C SER A 305 -4.84 17.83 12.70
N GLU A 306 -5.88 17.91 13.51
CA GLU A 306 -5.79 18.47 14.86
C GLU A 306 -4.90 17.61 15.75
N ALA A 307 -4.96 16.28 15.58
CA ALA A 307 -4.13 15.34 16.33
C ALA A 307 -2.63 15.50 16.06
N GLU A 308 -2.22 15.68 14.79
CA GLU A 308 -0.81 15.90 14.46
C GLU A 308 -0.32 17.23 15.03
N ARG A 309 -1.11 18.31 14.86
CA ARG A 309 -0.78 19.63 15.40
C ARG A 309 -0.64 19.62 16.92
N SER A 310 -1.58 19.01 17.63
CA SER A 310 -1.55 18.90 19.09
C SER A 310 -0.37 18.04 19.55
N GLY A 311 -0.10 16.92 18.87
CA GLY A 311 1.04 16.04 19.18
C GLY A 311 2.38 16.74 18.98
N PHE A 312 2.52 17.56 17.92
CA PHE A 312 3.71 18.38 17.68
C PHE A 312 3.94 19.40 18.79
N VAL A 313 2.91 20.17 19.15
CA VAL A 313 3.00 21.21 20.18
C VAL A 313 3.36 20.60 21.53
N GLU A 314 2.71 19.50 21.91
CA GLU A 314 3.00 18.78 23.15
C GLU A 314 4.45 18.26 23.17
N ALA A 315 4.90 17.64 22.08
CA ALA A 315 6.27 17.14 21.97
C ALA A 315 7.30 18.27 22.12
N PHE A 316 7.03 19.44 21.53
CA PHE A 316 7.94 20.59 21.59
C PHE A 316 8.06 21.13 23.03
N VAL A 317 6.93 21.28 23.71
CA VAL A 317 6.90 21.73 25.11
C VAL A 317 7.65 20.74 26.01
N VAL A 318 7.34 19.44 25.89
CA VAL A 318 8.00 18.40 26.69
C VAL A 318 9.51 18.34 26.42
N PHE A 319 9.92 18.45 25.16
CA PHE A 319 11.32 18.46 24.76
C PHE A 319 12.12 19.57 25.46
N TRP A 320 11.61 20.81 25.43
CA TRP A 320 12.30 21.94 26.05
C TRP A 320 12.25 21.92 27.57
N ARG A 321 11.14 21.46 28.18
CA ARG A 321 11.08 21.23 29.63
C ARG A 321 12.15 20.25 30.11
N ARG A 322 12.34 19.13 29.40
CA ARG A 322 13.38 18.15 29.73
C ARG A 322 14.79 18.74 29.70
N ARG A 323 15.01 19.74 28.84
CA ARG A 323 16.25 20.50 28.73
C ARG A 323 16.34 21.72 29.65
N LYS A 324 15.37 21.89 30.57
CA LYS A 324 15.31 22.99 31.54
C LYS A 324 15.34 24.37 30.88
N ASP A 325 14.64 24.51 29.76
CA ASP A 325 14.42 25.81 29.13
C ASP A 325 13.71 26.76 30.13
N PRO A 326 14.13 28.03 30.24
CA PRO A 326 13.55 28.98 31.20
C PRO A 326 12.15 29.48 30.81
N ARG A 327 11.70 29.25 29.58
CA ARG A 327 10.38 29.69 29.10
C ARG A 327 9.25 28.94 29.80
N THR A 328 8.13 29.62 29.96
CA THR A 328 6.90 29.00 30.47
C THR A 328 6.26 28.09 29.42
N ASP A 329 5.34 27.25 29.86
CA ASP A 329 4.57 26.35 28.99
C ASP A 329 3.79 27.09 27.92
N GLU A 330 3.25 28.25 28.27
CA GLU A 330 2.50 29.12 27.37
C GLU A 330 3.43 29.74 26.31
N GLU A 331 4.63 30.16 26.71
CA GLU A 331 5.64 30.69 25.80
C GLU A 331 6.14 29.62 24.83
N LEU A 332 6.37 28.39 25.31
CA LEU A 332 6.77 27.25 24.49
C LEU A 332 5.66 26.83 23.52
N THR A 333 4.41 26.80 23.99
CA THR A 333 3.24 26.50 23.16
C THR A 333 3.08 27.52 22.03
N LYS A 334 3.22 28.81 22.36
CA LYS A 334 3.16 29.90 21.37
C LYS A 334 4.32 29.81 20.37
N ALA A 335 5.52 29.47 20.84
CA ALA A 335 6.67 29.24 19.98
C ALA A 335 6.41 28.09 19.00
N ALA A 336 5.97 26.92 19.50
CA ALA A 336 5.62 25.76 18.67
C ALA A 336 4.56 26.10 17.61
N GLY A 337 3.48 26.78 18.03
CA GLY A 337 2.41 27.20 17.13
C GLY A 337 2.89 28.13 16.00
N SER A 338 3.89 28.97 16.26
CA SER A 338 4.48 29.86 15.23
C SER A 338 5.33 29.14 14.19
N MET A 339 5.70 27.88 14.43
CA MET A 339 6.58 27.07 13.58
C MET A 339 5.81 26.14 12.66
N LEU A 340 4.56 25.84 13.02
CA LEU A 340 3.65 25.05 12.21
C LEU A 340 3.20 25.86 10.98
N LYS A 341 3.45 25.31 9.79
CA LYS A 341 2.90 25.83 8.54
C LYS A 341 1.96 24.79 7.94
N GLY A 342 0.80 25.22 7.45
CA GLY A 342 -0.10 24.33 6.72
C GLY A 342 0.38 24.08 5.29
N CYS A 343 0.18 22.85 4.78
CA CYS A 343 0.49 22.51 3.39
C CYS A 343 -0.53 23.17 2.41
N GLN A 344 -0.05 23.98 1.46
CA GLN A 344 -0.93 24.65 0.47
C GLN A 344 -1.69 23.64 -0.40
N GLU A 345 -1.08 22.52 -0.75
CA GLU A 345 -1.74 21.48 -1.56
C GLU A 345 -2.84 20.76 -0.77
N HIS A 346 -2.62 20.48 0.51
CA HIS A 346 -3.69 19.96 1.37
C HIS A 346 -4.83 20.97 1.53
N TYR A 347 -4.52 22.27 1.67
CA TYR A 347 -5.54 23.32 1.70
C TYR A 347 -6.34 23.36 0.40
N ARG A 348 -5.66 23.34 -0.75
CA ARG A 348 -6.30 23.28 -2.09
C ARG A 348 -7.18 22.04 -2.23
N ALA A 349 -6.69 20.88 -1.82
CA ALA A 349 -7.45 19.63 -1.87
C ALA A 349 -8.70 19.68 -0.98
N GLN A 350 -8.60 20.23 0.23
CA GLN A 350 -9.75 20.43 1.13
C GLN A 350 -10.77 21.41 0.57
N VAL A 351 -10.33 22.57 0.07
CA VAL A 351 -11.23 23.56 -0.56
C VAL A 351 -11.92 22.98 -1.80
N ASN A 352 -11.21 22.20 -2.61
CA ASN A 352 -11.78 21.50 -3.76
C ASN A 352 -12.79 20.42 -3.36
N ARG A 353 -12.64 19.80 -2.18
CA ARG A 353 -13.60 18.86 -1.60
C ARG A 353 -14.86 19.58 -1.13
N ILE A 354 -14.72 20.74 -0.49
CA ILE A 354 -15.85 21.58 -0.01
C ILE A 354 -16.70 22.08 -1.19
N LYS A 355 -16.09 22.42 -2.34
CA LYS A 355 -16.82 22.79 -3.58
C LYS A 355 -17.76 21.69 -4.11
N LYS A 356 -17.62 20.43 -3.68
CA LYS A 356 -18.48 19.31 -4.07
C LYS A 356 -19.55 18.94 -3.02
N ILE A 357 -19.76 19.77 -1.98
CA ILE A 357 -20.88 19.58 -1.05
C ILE A 357 -22.13 20.23 -1.67
N SER A 358 -23.01 19.40 -2.23
CA SER A 358 -24.24 19.84 -2.89
C SER A 358 -25.46 19.98 -1.96
N ALA A 359 -25.36 19.61 -0.68
CA ALA A 359 -26.42 19.83 0.30
C ALA A 359 -25.92 19.71 1.75
N VAL A 360 -26.45 20.58 2.62
CA VAL A 360 -26.44 20.44 4.08
C VAL A 360 -27.85 19.98 4.46
N VAL A 361 -27.97 18.83 5.12
CA VAL A 361 -29.25 18.42 5.73
C VAL A 361 -29.30 19.04 7.13
N HIS A 362 -30.32 19.85 7.37
CA HIS A 362 -30.62 20.44 8.68
C HIS A 362 -31.18 19.34 9.62
N PRO A 363 -31.07 19.45 10.96
CA PRO A 363 -31.38 18.37 11.90
C PRO A 363 -32.77 17.75 11.75
#